data_AF-A0A661PES8-F1
#
_entry.id   AF-A0A661PES8-F1
#
_cell.length_a   1.000
_cell.length_b   1.000
_cell.length_c   1.000
_cell.angle_alpha   90.00
_cell.angle_beta   90.00
_cell.angle_gamma   90.00
#
_symmetry.space_group_name_H-M   'P 1'
#
loop_
_entity.id
_entity.type
_entity.pdbx_description
1 polymer ?
#
loop_
_entity_poly.entity_id
_entity_poly.type
_entity_poly.pdbx_seq_one_letter_code
_entity_poly.pdbx_strand_id
1 'polypeptide(L)'
;MDTPARDVFDRIYRGAEPDQIAWHYDEPPEQLITLIESGQLAPCKAIELGCGLGSQCVALAQRGFEVTGVDCQGARVQDPRDPRQVCTSPGHLVARGEGLALSFRLAV
;
A
#
# COMPACT_ATOMS: atom_id res chain seq x y z
N MET A 1 0.30 -23.36 -6.69
CA MET A 1 1.61 -23.32 -7.34
C MET A 1 2.41 -22.29 -6.58
N ASP A 2 3.32 -22.75 -5.71
CA ASP A 2 4.25 -21.87 -5.02
C ASP A 2 5.39 -21.56 -6.01
N THR A 3 5.40 -20.33 -6.51
CA THR A 3 6.44 -19.86 -7.42
C THR A 3 7.66 -19.46 -6.59
N PRO A 4 8.90 -19.85 -6.97
CA PRO A 4 10.11 -19.56 -6.19
C PRO A 4 10.27 -18.08 -5.77
N ALA A 5 9.73 -17.16 -6.56
CA ALA A 5 9.72 -15.73 -6.23
C ALA A 5 8.87 -15.41 -4.99
N ARG A 6 7.69 -16.01 -4.84
CA ARG A 6 6.78 -15.78 -3.71
C ARG A 6 7.45 -16.15 -2.39
N ASP A 7 8.09 -17.31 -2.33
CA ASP A 7 8.75 -17.81 -1.12
C ASP A 7 9.92 -16.92 -0.68
N VAL A 8 10.66 -16.35 -1.63
CA VAL A 8 11.77 -15.44 -1.36
C VAL A 8 11.26 -14.15 -0.72
N PHE A 9 10.24 -13.52 -1.32
CA PHE A 9 9.64 -12.31 -0.76
C PHE A 9 9.00 -12.59 0.60
N ASP A 10 8.38 -13.76 0.80
CA ASP A 10 7.61 -14.07 2.02
C ASP A 10 8.57 -14.24 3.19
N ARG A 11 9.71 -14.88 2.93
CA ARG A 11 10.80 -14.98 3.90
C ARG A 11 11.36 -13.62 4.29
N ILE A 12 11.54 -12.71 3.34
CA ILE A 12 12.07 -11.37 3.59
C ILE A 12 11.08 -10.55 4.42
N TYR A 13 9.83 -10.43 3.98
CA TYR A 13 8.81 -9.69 4.73
C TYR A 13 8.50 -10.27 6.11
N ARG A 14 8.71 -11.57 6.34
CA ARG A 14 8.54 -12.17 7.68
C ARG A 14 9.73 -11.98 8.60
N GLY A 15 10.95 -11.91 8.06
CA GLY A 15 12.20 -11.99 8.82
C GLY A 15 13.01 -10.69 8.92
N ALA A 16 12.66 -9.66 8.15
CA ALA A 16 13.34 -8.38 8.15
C ALA A 16 12.45 -7.28 8.77
N GLU A 17 13.06 -6.36 9.51
CA GLU A 17 12.43 -5.10 9.87
C GLU A 17 12.29 -4.19 8.62
N PRO A 18 11.33 -3.25 8.57
CA PRO A 18 11.06 -2.45 7.38
C PRO A 18 12.29 -1.74 6.78
N ASP A 19 13.17 -1.20 7.62
CA ASP A 19 14.41 -0.50 7.25
C ASP A 19 15.47 -1.44 6.62
N GLN A 20 15.33 -2.75 6.80
CA GLN A 20 16.21 -3.77 6.25
C GLN A 20 15.74 -4.27 4.88
N ILE A 21 14.53 -3.91 4.44
CA ILE A 21 13.98 -4.31 3.16
C ILE A 21 14.48 -3.34 2.08
N ALA A 22 15.39 -3.80 1.22
CA ALA A 22 16.13 -2.93 0.28
C ALA A 22 15.28 -2.13 -0.72
N TRP A 23 14.03 -2.53 -0.95
CA TRP A 23 13.09 -1.83 -1.83
C TRP A 23 11.99 -1.10 -1.07
N HIS A 24 12.07 -1.06 0.26
CA HIS A 24 11.12 -0.33 1.09
C HIS A 24 11.53 1.14 1.21
N TYR A 25 10.56 2.01 0.99
CA TYR A 25 10.68 3.46 1.14
C TYR A 25 9.42 4.00 1.81
N ASP A 26 9.60 4.89 2.78
CA ASP A 26 8.49 5.50 3.51
C ASP A 26 7.68 6.47 2.65
N GLU A 27 8.34 7.18 1.73
CA GLU A 27 7.73 8.16 0.83
C GLU A 27 7.81 7.74 -0.65
N PRO A 28 6.90 8.23 -1.49
CA PRO A 28 6.97 7.99 -2.93
C PRO A 28 8.18 8.58 -3.61
N PRO A 29 8.58 8.01 -4.77
CA PRO A 29 9.65 8.58 -5.58
C PRO A 29 9.40 10.06 -5.86
N GLU A 30 10.44 10.87 -5.76
CA GLU A 30 10.38 12.33 -5.94
C GLU A 30 9.72 12.73 -7.26
N GLN A 31 9.90 11.92 -8.31
CA GLN A 31 9.28 12.13 -9.61
C GLN A 31 7.75 12.06 -9.54
N LEU A 32 7.20 11.13 -8.76
CA LEU A 32 5.76 11.03 -8.55
C LEU A 32 5.24 12.20 -7.71
N ILE A 33 5.96 12.56 -6.65
CA ILE A 33 5.62 13.72 -5.83
C ILE A 33 5.62 15.01 -6.66
N THR A 34 6.63 15.21 -7.50
CA THR A 34 6.74 16.38 -8.38
C THR A 34 5.54 16.48 -9.32
N LEU A 35 5.09 15.37 -9.90
CA LEU A 35 3.91 15.35 -10.78
C LEU A 35 2.61 15.69 -10.04
N ILE A 36 2.47 15.24 -8.80
CA ILE A 36 1.31 15.54 -7.95
C ILE A 36 1.31 17.02 -7.56
N GLU A 37 2.44 17.52 -7.05
CA GLU A 37 2.57 18.90 -6.57
C GLU A 37 2.53 19.92 -7.69
N SER A 38 3.02 19.60 -8.90
CA SER A 38 2.89 20.47 -10.07
C SER A 38 1.47 20.53 -10.64
N GLY A 39 0.56 19.68 -10.15
CA GLY A 39 -0.80 19.54 -10.67
C GLY A 39 -0.88 18.81 -12.01
N GLN A 40 0.23 18.28 -12.52
CA GLN A 40 0.25 17.45 -13.73
C GLN A 40 -0.44 16.10 -13.52
N LEU A 41 -0.48 15.62 -12.27
CA LEU A 41 -1.23 14.45 -11.84
C LEU A 41 -2.19 14.82 -10.71
N ALA A 42 -3.45 15.00 -11.05
CA ALA A 42 -4.50 15.24 -10.05
C ALA A 42 -4.83 13.95 -9.26
N PRO A 43 -5.27 14.07 -7.99
CA PRO A 43 -5.74 12.93 -7.22
C PRO A 43 -6.84 12.15 -7.95
N CYS A 44 -6.71 10.83 -7.97
CA CYS A 44 -7.59 9.96 -8.73
C CYS A 44 -7.68 8.56 -8.11
N LYS A 45 -8.41 7.66 -8.77
CA LYS A 45 -8.40 6.23 -8.44
C LYS A 45 -7.11 5.59 -8.96
N ALA A 46 -6.36 4.96 -8.08
CA ALA A 46 -5.09 4.33 -8.40
C ALA A 46 -5.02 2.89 -7.88
N ILE A 47 -4.21 2.07 -8.54
CA ILE A 47 -3.84 0.73 -8.09
C ILE A 47 -2.32 0.67 -7.93
N GLU A 48 -1.86 0.19 -6.78
CA GLU A 48 -0.45 -0.10 -6.51
C GLU A 48 -0.23 -1.61 -6.54
N LEU A 49 0.54 -2.10 -7.51
CA LEU A 49 0.86 -3.51 -7.67
C LEU A 49 2.21 -3.81 -7.00
N GLY A 50 2.23 -4.82 -6.13
CA GLY A 50 3.39 -5.10 -5.28
C GLY A 50 3.54 -4.06 -4.16
N CYS A 51 2.42 -3.69 -3.50
CA CYS A 51 2.42 -2.59 -2.54
C CYS A 51 3.23 -2.86 -1.26
N GLY A 52 3.66 -4.11 -1.02
CA GLY A 52 4.47 -4.49 0.12
C GLY A 52 3.83 -4.10 1.45
N LEU A 53 4.52 -3.22 2.19
CA LEU A 53 4.05 -2.69 3.47
C LEU A 53 2.99 -1.58 3.34
N GLY A 54 2.72 -1.08 2.13
CA GLY A 54 1.65 -0.13 1.85
C GLY A 54 1.96 1.35 2.14
N SER A 55 3.20 1.73 2.43
CA SER A 55 3.59 3.12 2.75
C SER A 55 3.26 4.09 1.62
N GLN A 56 3.42 3.63 0.39
CA GLN A 56 3.12 4.36 -0.85
C GLN A 56 1.61 4.58 -1.02
N CYS A 57 0.79 3.53 -0.84
CA CYS A 57 -0.67 3.63 -0.76
C CYS A 57 -1.12 4.71 0.25
N VAL A 58 -0.52 4.72 1.43
CA VAL A 58 -0.84 5.68 2.50
C VAL A 58 -0.43 7.10 2.10
N ALA A 59 0.77 7.27 1.57
CA ALA A 59 1.30 8.57 1.14
C ALA A 59 0.46 9.18 0.01
N LEU A 60 -0.02 8.35 -0.92
CA LEU A 60 -0.94 8.78 -1.98
C LEU A 60 -2.34 9.08 -1.44
N ALA A 61 -2.88 8.26 -0.54
CA ALA A 61 -4.17 8.52 0.10
C ALA A 61 -4.16 9.84 0.91
N GLN A 62 -3.05 10.16 1.58
CA GLN A 62 -2.84 11.44 2.26
C GLN A 62 -2.89 12.65 1.30
N ARG A 63 -2.56 12.42 0.03
CA ARG A 63 -2.60 13.42 -1.05
C ARG A 63 -3.92 13.38 -1.83
N GLY A 64 -4.96 12.72 -1.30
CA GLY A 64 -6.32 12.72 -1.85
C GLY A 64 -6.62 11.61 -2.86
N PHE A 65 -5.71 10.66 -3.07
CA PHE A 65 -5.95 9.54 -3.98
C PHE A 65 -6.86 8.48 -3.34
N GLU A 66 -7.62 7.77 -4.18
CA GLU A 66 -8.29 6.53 -3.81
C GLU A 66 -7.44 5.36 -4.31
N VAL A 67 -6.64 4.77 -3.42
CA VAL A 67 -5.63 3.77 -3.78
C VAL A 67 -6.05 2.36 -3.35
N THR A 68 -5.86 1.42 -4.27
CA THR A 68 -5.96 -0.01 -3.99
C THR A 68 -4.57 -0.65 -4.10
N GLY A 69 -4.01 -1.12 -3.00
CA GLY A 69 -2.75 -1.85 -2.96
C GLY A 69 -2.98 -3.35 -3.06
N VAL A 70 -2.26 -4.00 -3.96
CA VAL A 70 -2.30 -5.46 -4.14
C VAL A 70 -0.89 -6.00 -3.98
N ASP A 71 -0.73 -7.03 -3.14
CA ASP A 71 0.53 -7.73 -2.96
C ASP A 71 0.30 -9.23 -2.83
N CYS A 72 1.22 -10.06 -3.34
CA CYS A 72 1.10 -11.52 -3.24
C CYS A 72 1.53 -12.06 -1.87
N GLN A 73 2.18 -11.23 -1.05
CA GLN A 73 2.70 -11.58 0.25
C GLN A 73 1.63 -11.36 1.32
N GLY A 74 1.62 -12.21 2.34
CA GLY A 74 0.67 -12.08 3.45
C GLY A 74 0.78 -10.69 4.08
N ALA A 75 -0.29 -9.89 4.00
CA ALA A 75 -0.26 -8.48 4.35
C ALA A 75 0.32 -8.23 5.75
N ARG A 76 1.48 -7.56 5.81
CA ARG A 76 1.93 -6.83 7.01
C ARG A 76 1.47 -5.39 6.86
N VAL A 77 0.31 -5.09 7.42
CA VAL A 77 -0.16 -3.70 7.56
C VAL A 77 0.79 -3.00 8.53
N GLN A 78 1.44 -1.92 8.09
CA GLN A 78 2.48 -1.22 8.85
C GLN A 78 1.94 -0.67 10.20
N ASP A 79 0.72 -0.13 10.19
CA ASP A 79 -0.02 0.17 11.42
C ASP A 79 -1.49 -0.31 11.28
N PRO A 80 -1.89 -1.41 11.95
CA PRO A 80 -3.26 -1.92 11.91
C PRO A 80 -4.30 -0.94 12.51
N ARG A 81 -3.85 0.14 13.15
CA ARG A 81 -4.70 1.19 13.73
C ARG A 81 -4.82 2.42 12.82
N ASP A 82 -4.08 2.49 11.71
CA ASP A 82 -4.30 3.54 10.72
C ASP A 82 -5.63 3.26 10.01
N PRO A 83 -6.68 4.08 10.23
CA PRO A 83 -8.01 3.84 9.64
C PRO A 83 -8.00 3.95 8.11
N ARG A 84 -6.91 4.44 7.52
CA ARG A 84 -6.68 4.52 6.07
C ARG A 84 -6.10 3.23 5.51
N GLN A 85 -5.75 2.25 6.34
CA GLN A 85 -5.20 0.96 5.90
C GLN A 85 -6.19 -0.15 6.24
N VAL A 86 -6.97 -0.59 5.24
CA VAL A 86 -7.89 -1.72 5.42
C VAL A 86 -7.36 -2.92 4.63
N CYS A 87 -6.90 -3.94 5.34
CA CYS A 87 -6.63 -5.25 4.74
C CYS A 87 -7.98 -5.96 4.54
N THR A 88 -8.39 -6.16 3.28
CA THR A 88 -9.70 -6.75 2.96
C THR A 88 -9.61 -8.27 2.72
N SER A 89 -8.39 -8.79 2.51
CA SER A 89 -8.03 -10.21 2.40
C SER A 89 -6.50 -10.35 2.41
N PRO A 90 -5.91 -11.56 2.59
CA PRO A 90 -4.47 -11.74 2.45
C PRO A 90 -4.00 -11.23 1.09
N GLY A 91 -3.23 -10.13 1.07
CA GLY A 91 -2.68 -9.54 -0.14
C GLY A 91 -3.48 -8.37 -0.74
N HIS A 92 -4.48 -7.81 -0.05
CA HIS A 92 -5.24 -6.66 -0.55
C HIS A 92 -5.40 -5.57 0.51
N LEU A 93 -4.82 -4.40 0.25
CA LEU A 93 -4.92 -3.17 1.03
C LEU A 93 -5.77 -2.15 0.27
N VAL A 94 -6.69 -1.46 0.93
CA VAL A 94 -7.39 -0.32 0.35
C VAL A 94 -7.16 0.91 1.23
N ALA A 95 -6.72 2.01 0.61
CA ALA A 95 -6.51 3.31 1.26
C ALA A 95 -7.26 4.42 0.51
N ARG A 96 -8.08 5.20 1.21
CA ARG A 96 -8.93 6.22 0.58
C ARG A 96 -8.70 7.59 1.23
N GLY A 97 -8.40 8.59 0.43
CA GLY A 97 -8.40 9.99 0.84
C GLY A 97 -9.78 10.62 0.65
N GLU A 98 -10.42 11.01 1.76
CA GLU A 98 -11.53 11.98 1.97
C GLU A 98 -12.63 11.42 2.90
N GLY A 99 -12.98 12.20 3.94
CA GLY A 99 -14.26 12.18 4.69
C GLY A 99 -14.79 10.84 5.27
N LEU A 100 -14.86 10.76 6.62
CA LEU A 100 -15.45 9.66 7.40
C LEU A 100 -16.63 8.93 6.74
N ALA A 101 -16.44 7.65 6.39
CA ALA A 101 -17.38 6.56 6.60
C ALA A 101 -16.67 5.23 6.28
N LEU A 102 -16.14 4.57 7.30
CA LEU A 102 -15.71 3.17 7.24
C LEU A 102 -16.91 2.29 6.85
N SER A 103 -17.15 2.17 5.55
CA SER A 103 -18.03 1.15 5.01
C SER A 103 -17.22 -0.13 4.94
N PHE A 104 -17.18 -0.85 6.07
CA PHE A 104 -16.72 -2.23 6.11
C PHE A 104 -17.61 -3.05 5.18
N ARG A 105 -17.20 -3.27 3.93
CA ARG A 105 -17.69 -4.44 3.20
C ARG A 105 -16.74 -5.57 3.51
N LEU A 106 -17.11 -6.32 4.56
CA LEU A 106 -16.66 -7.68 4.74
C LEU A 106 -17.05 -8.44 3.47
N ALA A 107 -16.10 -8.67 2.57
CA ALA A 107 -16.28 -9.67 1.54
C ALA A 107 -16.13 -11.01 2.26
N VAL A 108 -17.28 -11.57 2.69
CA VAL A 108 -17.38 -12.96 3.14
C VAL A 108 -17.20 -13.87 1.93
#